data_AF-A0A8G2HY17-F1
#
_entry.id   AF-A0A8G2HY17-F1
#
_cell.length_a   1.000
_cell.length_b   1.000
_cell.length_c   1.000
_cell.angle_alpha   90.00
_cell.angle_beta   90.00
_cell.angle_gamma   90.00
#
_symmetry.space_group_name_H-M   'P 1'
#
loop_
_entity.id
_entity.type
_entity.pdbx_description
1 polymer ?
#
loop_
_entity_poly.entity_id
_entity_poly.type
_entity_poly.pdbx_seq_one_letter_code
_entity_poly.pdbx_strand_id
1 'polypeptide(L)'
;MIACIDQHRSRFSVEFICETLSENLEGGFITSRGYRDMKTRVESARTQRNPELVGLIRRIHAENYAVYGVRKIWHTHGTTRG
;
A
#
# COMPACT_ATOMS: atom_id res chain seq x y z
N MET A 1 6.25 -1.53 -9.25
CA MET A 1 6.13 -0.55 -10.35
C MET A 1 6.68 0.82 -9.94
N ILE A 2 6.05 1.55 -9.00
CA ILE A 2 6.53 2.90 -8.58
C ILE A 2 7.97 2.91 -8.06
N ALA A 3 8.33 2.00 -7.15
CA ALA A 3 9.69 1.91 -6.61
C ALA A 3 10.76 1.64 -7.70
N CYS A 4 10.40 0.94 -8.77
CA CYS A 4 11.30 0.71 -9.91
C CYS A 4 11.56 2.02 -10.66
N ILE A 5 10.51 2.82 -10.93
CA ILE A 5 10.64 4.15 -11.52
C ILE A 5 11.46 5.07 -10.60
N ASP A 6 11.18 5.07 -9.30
CA ASP A 6 11.90 5.92 -8.32
C ASP A 6 13.41 5.62 -8.25
N GLN A 7 13.81 4.36 -8.43
CA GLN A 7 15.24 4.01 -8.50
C GLN A 7 15.92 4.49 -9.78
N HIS A 8 15.20 4.53 -10.90
CA HIS A 8 15.80 4.76 -12.22
C HIS A 8 15.59 6.19 -12.76
N ARG A 9 14.68 6.96 -12.16
CA ARG A 9 14.35 8.36 -12.56
C ARG A 9 15.52 9.36 -12.46
N SER A 10 16.62 9.00 -11.80
CA SER A 10 17.85 9.81 -11.74
C SER A 10 18.71 9.65 -13.00
N ARG A 11 18.56 8.54 -13.72
CA ARG A 11 19.34 8.17 -14.90
C ARG A 11 18.54 8.21 -16.19
N PHE A 12 17.23 7.95 -16.11
CA PHE A 12 16.32 7.88 -17.24
C PHE A 12 15.06 8.72 -16.98
N SER A 13 14.42 9.24 -18.03
CA SER A 13 13.13 9.92 -17.88
C SER A 13 12.04 8.93 -17.51
N VAL A 14 11.02 9.41 -16.80
CA VAL A 14 9.86 8.57 -16.41
C VAL A 14 9.11 8.08 -17.64
N GLU A 15 8.99 8.95 -18.66
CA GLU A 15 8.38 8.64 -19.95
C GLU A 15 9.09 7.47 -20.63
N PHE A 16 10.42 7.52 -20.72
CA PHE A 16 11.23 6.46 -21.33
C PHE A 16 11.09 5.13 -20.58
N ILE A 17 11.19 5.16 -19.24
CA ILE A 17 11.01 3.96 -18.41
C ILE A 17 9.63 3.33 -18.64
N CYS A 18 8.57 4.15 -18.61
CA CYS A 18 7.20 3.67 -18.79
C CYS A 18 6.96 3.07 -20.18
N GLU A 19 7.47 3.71 -21.24
CA GLU A 19 7.35 3.25 -22.63
C GLU A 19 8.09 1.92 -22.83
N THR A 20 9.38 1.87 -22.49
CA THR A 20 10.19 0.66 -22.62
C THR A 20 9.59 -0.52 -21.84
N LEU A 21 9.13 -0.28 -20.61
CA LEU A 21 8.54 -1.36 -19.80
C LEU A 21 7.16 -1.76 -20.33
N SER A 22 6.37 -0.84 -20.88
CA SER A 22 5.07 -1.18 -21.47
C SER A 22 5.19 -2.00 -22.75
N GLU A 23 6.26 -1.83 -23.52
CA GLU A 23 6.55 -2.60 -24.73
C GLU A 23 7.08 -4.01 -24.42
N ASN A 24 7.86 -4.15 -23.33
CA ASN A 24 8.57 -5.39 -23.01
C ASN A 24 7.88 -6.26 -21.95
N LEU A 25 6.96 -5.73 -21.13
CA LEU A 25 6.16 -6.53 -20.19
C LEU A 25 4.83 -6.98 -20.80
N GLU A 26 4.57 -8.28 -20.73
CA GLU A 26 3.22 -8.82 -20.91
C GLU A 26 2.27 -8.26 -19.83
N GLY A 27 1.13 -7.72 -20.26
CA GLY A 27 0.16 -7.05 -19.38
C GLY A 27 0.37 -5.55 -19.20
N GLY A 28 1.37 -4.96 -19.87
CA GLY A 28 1.61 -3.53 -19.92
C GLY A 28 2.22 -2.94 -18.65
N PHE A 29 2.45 -1.63 -18.67
CA PHE A 29 3.04 -0.90 -17.55
C PHE A 29 2.28 0.38 -17.24
N ILE A 30 2.50 0.95 -16.06
CA ILE A 30 1.86 2.22 -15.69
C ILE A 30 2.32 3.33 -16.62
N THR A 31 1.40 4.22 -17.00
CA THR A 31 1.73 5.39 -17.83
C THR A 31 2.48 6.44 -17.02
N SER A 32 3.24 7.30 -17.69
CA SER A 32 3.93 8.45 -17.04
C SER A 32 2.95 9.35 -16.30
N ARG A 33 1.75 9.55 -16.87
CA ARG A 33 0.65 10.25 -16.20
C ARG A 33 0.18 9.53 -14.95
N GLY A 34 -0.04 8.22 -15.02
CA GLY A 34 -0.42 7.40 -13.88
C GLY A 34 0.61 7.40 -12.76
N TYR A 35 1.91 7.46 -13.09
CA TYR A 35 2.98 7.66 -12.12
C TYR A 35 2.85 9.02 -11.42
N ARG A 36 2.68 10.12 -12.18
CA ARG A 36 2.52 11.46 -11.61
C ARG A 36 1.30 11.55 -10.70
N ASP A 37 0.15 11.06 -11.17
CA ASP A 37 -1.10 11.06 -10.39
C ASP A 37 -0.95 10.23 -9.10
N MET A 38 -0.23 9.11 -9.17
CA MET A 38 0.11 8.31 -7.99
C MET A 38 1.06 9.02 -7.02
N LYS A 39 1.99 9.85 -7.52
CA LYS A 39 2.94 10.58 -6.68
C LYS A 39 2.34 11.82 -6.03
N THR A 40 1.36 12.45 -6.67
CA THR A 40 0.72 13.70 -6.20
C THR A 40 -0.55 13.45 -5.40
N ARG A 41 -1.18 12.28 -5.51
CA ARG A 41 -2.39 11.99 -4.74
C ARG A 41 -2.14 12.08 -3.23
N VAL A 42 -3.13 12.62 -2.54
CA VAL A 42 -3.22 12.52 -1.08
C VAL A 42 -3.48 11.06 -0.71
N GLU A 43 -2.91 10.62 0.40
CA GLU A 43 -3.18 9.29 0.92
C GLU A 43 -4.68 9.09 1.16
N SER A 44 -5.22 7.93 0.77
CA SER A 44 -6.64 7.65 1.01
C SER A 44 -6.93 7.62 2.52
N ALA A 45 -8.16 7.94 2.92
CA ALA A 45 -8.58 7.86 4.32
C ALA A 45 -8.32 6.46 4.94
N ARG A 46 -8.42 5.40 4.11
CA ARG A 46 -8.05 4.03 4.53
C ARG A 46 -6.55 3.90 4.77
N THR A 47 -5.72 4.38 3.86
CA THR A 47 -4.25 4.34 4.00
C THR A 47 -3.81 5.08 5.26
N GLN A 48 -4.39 6.25 5.53
CA GLN A 48 -4.11 7.04 6.72
C GLN A 48 -4.51 6.30 8.02
N ARG A 49 -5.66 5.59 8.02
CA ARG A 49 -6.18 4.87 9.21
C ARG A 49 -5.52 3.49 9.44
N ASN A 50 -4.99 2.87 8.40
CA ASN A 50 -4.44 1.51 8.48
C ASN A 50 -3.33 1.34 9.55
N PRO A 51 -2.36 2.26 9.71
CA PRO A 51 -1.33 2.14 10.74
C PRO A 51 -1.91 2.01 12.15
N GLU A 52 -2.91 2.83 12.49
CA GLU A 52 -3.60 2.78 13.78
C GLU A 52 -4.32 1.44 13.98
N LEU A 53 -5.04 0.99 12.95
CA LEU A 53 -5.77 -0.28 12.99
C LEU A 53 -4.81 -1.47 13.15
N VAL A 54 -3.67 -1.47 12.45
CA VAL A 54 -2.64 -2.51 12.57
C VAL A 54 -2.03 -2.49 13.97
N GLY A 55 -1.78 -1.31 14.54
CA GLY A 55 -1.32 -1.17 15.93
C GLY A 55 -2.30 -1.79 16.93
N LEU A 56 -3.59 -1.51 16.78
CA LEU A 56 -4.64 -2.09 17.62
C LEU A 56 -4.72 -3.62 17.49
N ILE A 57 -4.69 -4.14 16.26
CA ILE A 57 -4.71 -5.58 15.99
C ILE A 57 -3.50 -6.27 16.67
N ARG A 58 -2.30 -5.69 16.55
CA ARG A 58 -1.09 -6.21 17.18
C ARG A 58 -1.19 -6.23 18.70
N ARG A 59 -1.74 -5.17 19.30
CA ARG A 59 -1.97 -5.10 20.74
C ARG A 59 -2.93 -6.20 21.22
N ILE A 60 -4.11 -6.30 20.62
CA ILE A 60 -5.10 -7.33 20.97
C ILE A 60 -4.51 -8.73 20.77
N HIS A 61 -3.77 -8.95 19.69
CA HIS A 61 -3.14 -10.23 19.45
C HIS A 61 -2.12 -10.58 20.55
N ALA A 62 -1.26 -9.64 20.94
CA ALA A 62 -0.28 -9.84 22.00
C ALA A 62 -0.92 -10.04 23.39
N GLU A 63 -1.94 -9.26 23.74
CA GLU A 63 -2.68 -9.38 25.00
C GLU A 63 -3.42 -10.73 25.12
N ASN A 64 -3.78 -11.34 23.99
CA ASN A 64 -4.44 -12.64 23.93
C ASN A 64 -3.47 -13.78 23.60
N TYR A 65 -2.25 -13.70 24.14
CA TYR A 65 -1.21 -14.73 24.04
C TYR A 65 -0.84 -15.12 22.61
N ALA A 66 -1.05 -14.23 21.64
CA ALA A 66 -0.90 -14.51 20.21
C ALA A 66 -1.77 -15.67 19.68
N VAL A 67 -2.80 -16.10 20.42
CA VAL A 67 -3.71 -17.20 20.00
C VAL A 67 -4.90 -16.68 19.20
N TYR A 68 -5.24 -15.39 19.34
CA TYR A 68 -6.38 -14.81 18.66
C TYR A 68 -6.10 -14.62 17.18
N GLY A 69 -6.77 -15.42 16.34
CA GLY A 69 -6.83 -15.23 14.90
C GLY A 69 -7.83 -14.14 14.50
N VAL A 70 -7.89 -13.85 13.19
CA VAL A 70 -8.65 -12.75 12.58
C VAL A 70 -10.08 -12.63 13.11
N ARG A 71 -10.82 -13.74 13.20
CA ARG A 71 -12.22 -13.74 13.65
C ARG A 71 -12.37 -13.31 15.12
N LYS A 72 -11.50 -13.79 16.01
CA LYS A 72 -11.57 -13.41 17.44
C LYS A 72 -11.17 -11.95 17.64
N ILE A 73 -10.10 -11.51 16.97
CA ILE A 73 -9.72 -10.10 16.93
C ILE A 73 -10.88 -9.25 16.41
N TRP A 74 -11.60 -9.72 15.38
CA TRP A 74 -12.73 -8.99 14.80
C TRP A 74 -13.89 -8.80 15.79
N HIS A 75 -14.17 -9.77 16.65
CA HIS A 75 -15.18 -9.58 17.70
C HIS A 75 -14.69 -8.68 18.85
N THR A 76 -13.43 -8.84 19.28
CA THR A 76 -12.85 -8.08 20.40
C THR A 76 -12.65 -6.59 20.07
N HIS A 77 -12.18 -6.25 18.87
CA HIS A 77 -12.04 -4.84 18.47
C HIS A 77 -13.37 -4.16 18.09
N GLY A 78 -14.39 -4.95 17.72
CA GLY A 78 -15.71 -4.44 17.31
C GLY A 78 -16.60 -4.06 18.49
N THR A 79 -16.35 -4.67 19.66
CA THR A 79 -17.06 -4.37 20.92
C THR A 79 -16.56 -3.10 21.60
N THR A 80 -15.40 -2.56 21.23
CA THR A 80 -14.84 -1.30 21.78
C THR A 80 -15.36 -0.04 21.06
N ARG A 81 -16.25 -0.18 20.07
CA ARG A 81 -16.95 0.91 19.37
C ARG A 81 -18.44 0.98 19.76
N GLY A 82 -18.70 0.97 21.06
CA GLY A 82 -20.01 1.26 21.66
C GLY A 82 -19.92 2.52 22.48
#